data_AF-A0A915Y4G2-F1
#
_entry.id   AF-A0A915Y4G2-F1
#
_cell.length_a   1.000
_cell.length_b   1.000
_cell.length_c   1.000
_cell.angle_alpha   90.00
_cell.angle_beta   90.00
_cell.angle_gamma   90.00
#
_symmetry.space_group_name_H-M   'P 1'
#
loop_
_entity.id
_entity.type
_entity.pdbx_description
1 polymer ?
#
loop_
_entity_poly.entity_id
_entity_poly.type
_entity_poly.pdbx_seq_one_letter_code
_entity_poly.pdbx_strand_id
1 'polypeptide(L)'
;MLRTEDSDEPAYLDPETVEELLSRLGFHLSRQETLENELVVWSVTVPPYRFRDIEREVDLIEEIARLYGYDRFEETLPAQTEVGALPLELTLLREVRAALRGAGLTELMHYSWVKGGQPNQVTVVNPLVAEFSSLRTDLITGLVQAFRYNQEQGNPPLNGFEIGRVFGQDEEGLWENDRLGGIIGGDPWQGKWVRRSQQPQPLTWYEAKGILESVFQRFGLPVDYESDRHDERLHPGRTAVLCLQGERLGIFGQLHPQYAAALELPAAVYVFELDLEVLLSRLEERYRQIIFQPFSTYPASDRDLAFFAPAALTVAELSRTIWKAAGGRDSLLESVELFDEYSGSGVPEGQRSLAFRLTYRAGDRTLTEAEVNELHQRIRDSLVEKYAVTLRS
;
A
#
# COMPACT_ATOMS: atom_id res chain seq x y z
N MET A 1 11.87 -45.19 2.39
CA MET A 1 11.13 -46.14 3.26
C MET A 1 9.83 -46.49 2.59
N LEU A 2 9.40 -47.73 2.75
CA LEU A 2 8.18 -48.26 2.17
C LEU A 2 7.03 -48.10 3.16
N ARG A 3 5.81 -47.89 2.65
CA ARG A 3 4.60 -47.88 3.45
C ARG A 3 4.35 -49.29 3.99
N THR A 4 4.31 -49.42 5.31
CA THR A 4 3.95 -50.65 6.03
C THR A 4 2.60 -50.45 6.72
N GLU A 5 1.72 -51.45 6.68
CA GLU A 5 0.38 -51.33 7.28
C GLU A 5 0.40 -51.58 8.81
N ASP A 6 1.45 -52.22 9.36
CA ASP A 6 1.44 -52.73 10.75
C ASP A 6 2.83 -52.80 11.47
N SER A 7 3.87 -52.09 11.02
CA SER A 7 5.20 -52.14 11.68
C SER A 7 5.87 -50.78 11.84
N ASP A 8 6.33 -50.48 13.07
CA ASP A 8 7.15 -49.29 13.40
C ASP A 8 8.61 -49.39 12.88
N GLU A 9 9.00 -50.52 12.30
CA GLU A 9 10.32 -50.70 11.70
C GLU A 9 10.36 -50.21 10.25
N PRO A 10 11.39 -49.44 9.85
CA PRO A 10 11.50 -48.91 8.50
C PRO A 10 11.78 -50.03 7.49
N ALA A 11 10.86 -50.23 6.56
CA ALA A 11 11.05 -51.14 5.43
C ALA A 11 11.74 -50.42 4.25
N TYR A 12 12.68 -51.10 3.60
CA TYR A 12 13.41 -50.61 2.42
C TYR A 12 13.22 -51.57 1.23
N LEU A 13 13.54 -51.10 0.03
CA LEU A 13 13.54 -51.96 -1.16
C LEU A 13 14.69 -52.97 -1.07
N ASP A 14 14.38 -54.24 -1.28
CA ASP A 14 15.39 -55.29 -1.37
C ASP A 14 16.28 -55.09 -2.62
N PRO A 15 17.59 -55.40 -2.55
CA PRO A 15 18.52 -55.30 -3.69
C PRO A 15 18.02 -55.99 -4.97
N GLU A 16 17.41 -57.17 -4.84
CA GLU A 16 16.87 -57.94 -5.97
C GLU A 16 15.72 -57.21 -6.66
N THR A 17 14.90 -56.47 -5.90
CA THR A 17 13.82 -55.66 -6.46
C THR A 17 14.40 -54.51 -7.28
N VAL A 18 15.43 -53.83 -6.77
CA VAL A 18 16.13 -52.75 -7.50
C VAL A 18 16.70 -53.27 -8.82
N GLU A 19 17.38 -54.43 -8.78
CA GLU A 19 17.94 -55.09 -9.96
C GLU A 19 16.87 -55.48 -10.98
N GLU A 20 15.73 -56.03 -10.54
CA GLU A 20 14.61 -56.39 -11.41
C GLU A 20 14.06 -55.16 -12.13
N LEU A 21 13.76 -54.10 -11.37
CA LEU A 21 13.15 -52.87 -11.91
C LEU A 21 14.05 -52.22 -12.97
N LEU A 22 15.33 -52.06 -12.67
CA LEU A 22 16.28 -51.45 -13.62
C LEU A 22 16.60 -52.39 -14.80
N SER A 23 16.72 -53.70 -14.58
CA SER A 23 16.95 -54.65 -15.68
C SER A 23 15.79 -54.70 -16.67
N ARG A 24 14.53 -54.57 -16.19
CA ARG A 24 13.33 -54.49 -17.04
C ARG A 24 13.33 -53.28 -17.98
N LEU A 25 14.05 -52.22 -17.62
CA LEU A 25 14.24 -51.02 -18.43
C LEU A 25 15.47 -51.10 -19.35
N GLY A 26 16.19 -52.23 -19.33
CA GLY A 26 17.36 -52.47 -20.17
C GLY A 26 18.66 -51.89 -19.63
N PHE A 27 18.71 -51.46 -18.36
CA PHE A 27 19.96 -51.13 -17.70
C PHE A 27 20.78 -52.40 -17.42
N HIS A 28 22.10 -52.32 -17.57
CA HIS A 28 22.99 -53.39 -17.16
C HIS A 28 23.66 -53.02 -15.84
N LEU A 29 23.39 -53.81 -14.79
CA LEU A 29 23.92 -53.57 -13.46
C LEU A 29 25.08 -54.51 -13.18
N SER A 30 26.16 -53.96 -12.62
CA SER A 30 27.29 -54.72 -12.09
C SER A 30 27.43 -54.40 -10.61
N ARG A 31 27.17 -55.39 -9.74
CA ARG A 31 27.28 -55.25 -8.29
C ARG A 31 28.74 -55.02 -7.89
N GLN A 32 28.98 -53.93 -7.17
CA GLN A 32 30.22 -53.62 -6.50
C GLN A 32 29.97 -53.78 -5.01
N GLU A 33 30.66 -54.73 -4.37
CA GLU A 33 30.62 -54.86 -2.91
C GLU A 33 31.62 -53.87 -2.30
N THR A 34 31.17 -53.11 -1.31
CA THR A 34 32.03 -52.18 -0.57
C THR A 34 32.50 -52.78 0.74
N LEU A 35 33.69 -52.37 1.20
CA LEU A 35 34.29 -52.81 2.46
C LEU A 35 33.35 -52.48 3.64
N GLU A 36 33.10 -53.50 4.49
CA GLU A 36 32.12 -53.58 5.60
C GLU A 36 30.80 -54.33 5.32
N ASN A 37 30.70 -55.08 4.21
CA ASN A 37 29.71 -56.16 3.98
C ASN A 37 28.20 -55.84 4.08
N GLU A 38 27.79 -54.58 4.27
CA GLU A 38 26.36 -54.25 4.49
C GLU A 38 25.75 -53.33 3.42
N LEU A 39 26.54 -52.71 2.53
CA LEU A 39 26.05 -51.82 1.48
C LEU A 39 26.24 -52.40 0.09
N VAL A 40 25.13 -52.54 -0.65
CA VAL A 40 25.13 -52.94 -2.07
C VAL A 40 25.24 -51.70 -2.95
N VAL A 41 26.29 -51.64 -3.76
CA VAL A 41 26.50 -50.58 -4.75
C VAL A 41 26.42 -51.18 -6.15
N TRP A 42 25.80 -50.48 -7.10
CA TRP A 42 25.74 -50.92 -8.50
C TRP A 42 26.46 -49.93 -9.40
N SER A 43 27.32 -50.46 -10.27
CA SER A 43 27.73 -49.75 -11.48
C SER A 43 26.71 -50.03 -12.56
N VAL A 44 25.99 -48.99 -13.00
CA VAL A 44 24.89 -49.11 -13.97
C VAL A 44 25.34 -48.60 -15.33
N THR A 45 25.27 -49.46 -16.34
CA THR A 45 25.45 -49.07 -17.74
C THR A 45 24.10 -48.67 -18.31
N VAL A 46 23.99 -47.40 -18.68
CA VAL A 46 22.79 -46.83 -19.29
C VAL A 46 22.63 -47.34 -20.72
N PRO A 47 21.44 -47.84 -21.12
CA PRO A 47 21.23 -48.31 -22.48
C PRO A 47 21.33 -47.15 -23.48
N PRO A 48 21.80 -47.39 -24.72
CA PRO A 48 22.06 -46.31 -25.69
C PRO A 48 20.86 -45.47 -26.09
N TYR A 49 19.63 -45.88 -25.77
CA TYR A 49 18.40 -45.12 -26.05
C TYR A 49 17.93 -44.26 -24.86
N ARG A 50 18.56 -44.36 -23.68
CA ARG A 50 18.27 -43.58 -22.46
C ARG A 50 19.40 -42.65 -22.02
N PHE A 51 20.44 -42.52 -22.85
CA PHE A 51 21.63 -41.73 -22.49
C PHE A 51 21.38 -40.22 -22.36
N ARG A 52 20.21 -39.73 -22.79
CA ARG A 52 19.85 -38.30 -22.76
C ARG A 52 19.07 -37.90 -21.52
N ASP A 53 18.47 -38.86 -20.83
CA ASP A 53 17.62 -38.64 -19.67
C ASP A 53 18.19 -39.26 -18.39
N ILE A 54 19.15 -40.19 -18.50
CA ILE A 54 19.81 -40.83 -17.36
C ILE A 54 21.30 -40.47 -17.37
N GLU A 55 21.67 -39.46 -16.60
CA GLU A 55 23.05 -38.94 -16.50
C GLU A 55 23.60 -38.98 -15.08
N ARG A 56 22.73 -39.05 -14.07
CA ARG A 56 23.04 -38.96 -12.65
C ARG A 56 22.37 -40.10 -11.87
N GLU A 57 22.87 -40.35 -10.67
CA GLU A 57 22.32 -41.33 -9.74
C GLU A 57 20.82 -41.10 -9.45
N VAL A 58 20.42 -39.84 -9.24
CA VAL A 58 19.01 -39.50 -8.94
C VAL A 58 18.05 -39.89 -10.07
N ASP A 59 18.52 -39.94 -11.31
CA ASP A 59 17.69 -40.33 -12.45
C ASP A 59 17.40 -41.86 -12.37
N LEU A 60 18.34 -42.66 -11.85
CA LEU A 60 18.10 -44.08 -11.55
C LEU A 60 17.16 -44.27 -10.36
N ILE A 61 17.28 -43.43 -9.32
CA ILE A 61 16.38 -43.44 -8.16
C ILE A 61 14.95 -43.11 -8.60
N GLU A 62 14.77 -42.16 -9.52
CA GLU A 62 13.48 -41.83 -10.12
C GLU A 62 12.90 -43.02 -10.90
N GLU A 63 13.69 -43.72 -11.71
CA GLU A 63 13.22 -44.91 -12.44
C GLU A 63 12.78 -46.04 -11.50
N ILE A 64 13.52 -46.25 -10.41
CA ILE A 64 13.15 -47.21 -9.35
C ILE A 64 11.81 -46.78 -8.72
N ALA A 65 11.70 -45.53 -8.30
CA ALA A 65 10.49 -45.01 -7.68
C ALA A 65 9.28 -45.11 -8.63
N ARG A 66 9.48 -44.77 -9.91
CA ARG A 66 8.44 -44.73 -10.95
C ARG A 66 7.90 -46.11 -11.27
N LEU A 67 8.76 -47.12 -11.37
CA LEU A 67 8.32 -48.49 -11.63
C LEU A 67 7.79 -49.20 -10.39
N TYR A 68 8.38 -48.93 -9.21
CA TYR A 68 7.91 -49.51 -7.97
C TYR A 68 6.51 -48.97 -7.59
N GLY A 69 6.27 -47.70 -7.89
CA GLY A 69 5.02 -46.99 -7.63
C GLY A 69 5.18 -46.02 -6.46
N TYR A 70 4.91 -44.74 -6.71
CA TYR A 70 5.13 -43.65 -5.75
C TYR A 70 4.29 -43.85 -4.47
N ASP A 71 3.08 -44.39 -4.60
CA ASP A 71 2.13 -44.60 -3.51
C ASP A 71 2.57 -45.66 -2.47
N ARG A 72 3.62 -46.41 -2.79
CA ARG A 72 4.19 -47.44 -1.92
C ARG A 72 5.32 -46.92 -1.04
N PHE A 73 5.80 -45.70 -1.25
CA PHE A 73 6.76 -45.07 -0.37
C PHE A 73 6.04 -44.42 0.82
N GLU A 74 6.74 -44.37 1.95
CA GLU A 74 6.21 -43.78 3.17
C GLU A 74 6.09 -42.26 3.06
N GLU A 75 4.95 -41.72 3.48
CA GLU A 75 4.73 -40.28 3.60
C GLU A 75 5.20 -39.81 4.98
N THR A 76 6.37 -39.15 5.04
CA THR A 76 6.94 -38.63 6.29
C THR A 76 7.08 -37.12 6.24
N LEU A 77 6.89 -36.47 7.39
CA LEU A 77 7.19 -35.05 7.53
C LEU A 77 8.72 -34.86 7.68
N PRO A 78 9.29 -33.78 7.13
CA PRO A 78 10.68 -33.43 7.39
C PRO A 78 10.97 -33.33 8.90
N ALA A 79 12.10 -33.89 9.34
CA ALA A 79 12.44 -34.01 10.76
C ALA A 79 12.71 -32.66 11.47
N GLN A 80 12.97 -31.59 10.72
CA GLN A 80 13.23 -30.26 11.26
C GLN A 80 12.03 -29.34 11.02
N THR A 81 11.40 -28.90 12.10
CA THR A 81 10.36 -27.86 12.09
C THR A 81 10.87 -26.66 12.88
N GLU A 82 11.21 -25.57 12.19
CA GLU A 82 11.46 -24.27 12.81
C GLU A 82 10.14 -23.49 12.93
N VAL A 83 10.02 -22.68 13.98
CA VAL A 83 8.88 -21.77 14.12
C VAL A 83 9.09 -20.59 13.17
N GLY A 84 8.35 -20.59 12.06
CA GLY A 84 8.30 -19.44 11.15
C GLY A 84 7.60 -18.25 11.79
N ALA A 85 8.11 -17.05 11.52
CA ALA A 85 7.41 -15.80 11.82
C ALA A 85 7.06 -15.09 10.51
N LEU A 86 5.96 -14.35 10.51
CA LEU A 86 5.64 -13.48 9.38
C LEU A 86 6.61 -12.29 9.42
N PRO A 87 7.36 -12.02 8.34
CA PRO A 87 8.14 -10.79 8.22
C PRO A 87 7.30 -9.55 8.55
N LEU A 88 7.93 -8.56 9.19
CA LEU A 88 7.25 -7.33 9.58
C LEU A 88 6.62 -6.64 8.37
N GLU A 89 7.34 -6.59 7.25
CA GLU A 89 6.85 -6.05 5.97
C GLU A 89 5.52 -6.70 5.53
N LEU A 90 5.43 -8.03 5.54
CA LEU A 90 4.20 -8.74 5.18
C LEU A 90 3.07 -8.50 6.20
N THR A 91 3.41 -8.31 7.47
CA THR A 91 2.44 -7.95 8.51
C THR A 91 1.87 -6.54 8.26
N LEU A 92 2.75 -5.57 8.00
CA LEU A 92 2.37 -4.19 7.69
C LEU A 92 1.54 -4.12 6.41
N LEU A 93 1.92 -4.87 5.37
CA LEU A 93 1.17 -4.95 4.12
C LEU A 93 -0.26 -5.48 4.34
N ARG A 94 -0.44 -6.48 5.21
CA ARG A 94 -1.77 -6.98 5.60
C ARG A 94 -2.58 -5.93 6.34
N GLU A 95 -1.95 -5.17 7.23
CA GLU A 95 -2.60 -4.06 7.93
C GLU A 95 -3.01 -2.94 6.96
N VAL A 96 -2.17 -2.57 5.98
CA VAL A 96 -2.51 -1.59 4.94
C VAL A 96 -3.75 -2.03 4.15
N ARG A 97 -3.78 -3.30 3.69
CA ARG A 97 -4.98 -3.87 3.04
C ARG A 97 -6.21 -3.83 3.96
N ALA A 98 -6.04 -4.15 5.24
CA ALA A 98 -7.14 -4.11 6.20
C ALA A 98 -7.64 -2.69 6.46
N ALA A 99 -6.75 -1.69 6.47
CA ALA A 99 -7.10 -0.28 6.62
C ALA A 99 -7.91 0.24 5.43
N LEU A 100 -7.45 -0.04 4.20
CA LEU A 100 -8.16 0.36 2.97
C LEU A 100 -9.53 -0.30 2.86
N ARG A 101 -9.63 -1.60 3.17
CA ARG A 101 -10.93 -2.29 3.25
C ARG A 101 -11.83 -1.74 4.35
N GLY A 102 -11.25 -1.41 5.51
CA GLY A 102 -11.96 -0.75 6.61
C GLY A 102 -12.49 0.64 6.23
N ALA A 103 -11.81 1.34 5.33
CA ALA A 103 -12.24 2.60 4.75
C ALA A 103 -13.31 2.45 3.64
N GLY A 104 -13.70 1.22 3.31
CA GLY A 104 -14.75 0.90 2.34
C GLY A 104 -14.27 0.68 0.90
N LEU A 105 -12.95 0.48 0.70
CA LEU A 105 -12.39 0.20 -0.62
C LEU A 105 -12.31 -1.31 -0.90
N THR A 106 -12.62 -1.70 -2.14
CA THR A 106 -12.51 -3.08 -2.62
C THR A 106 -11.13 -3.34 -3.22
N GLU A 107 -10.47 -4.44 -2.84
CA GLU A 107 -9.19 -4.82 -3.45
C GLU A 107 -9.41 -5.35 -4.87
N LEU A 108 -8.61 -4.86 -5.81
CA LEU A 108 -8.64 -5.19 -7.23
C LEU A 108 -7.28 -5.76 -7.65
N MET A 109 -7.29 -6.54 -8.73
CA MET A 109 -6.07 -7.05 -9.35
C MET A 109 -6.23 -6.94 -10.87
N HIS A 110 -5.38 -6.12 -11.49
CA HIS A 110 -5.37 -5.95 -12.95
C HIS A 110 -4.17 -6.67 -13.57
N TYR A 111 -4.22 -6.90 -14.88
CA TYR A 111 -3.06 -7.37 -15.61
C TYR A 111 -1.93 -6.34 -15.56
N SER A 112 -0.70 -6.81 -15.37
CA SER A 112 0.50 -5.98 -15.51
C SER A 112 0.77 -5.59 -16.96
N TRP A 113 0.27 -6.39 -17.92
CA TRP A 113 0.32 -6.05 -19.34
C TRP A 113 -0.84 -5.14 -19.73
N VAL A 114 -0.55 -4.13 -20.51
CA VAL A 114 -1.46 -3.10 -20.99
C VAL A 114 -1.13 -2.73 -22.43
N LYS A 115 -2.00 -1.93 -23.03
CA LYS A 115 -1.80 -1.43 -24.38
C LYS A 115 -0.60 -0.49 -24.40
N GLY A 116 0.32 -0.75 -25.34
CA GLY A 116 1.47 0.10 -25.58
C GLY A 116 1.10 1.49 -26.11
N GLY A 117 2.05 2.43 -25.99
CA GLY A 117 1.95 3.77 -26.58
C GLY A 117 2.28 4.92 -25.63
N GLN A 118 2.58 4.62 -24.36
CA GLN A 118 3.10 5.63 -23.44
C GLN A 118 4.62 5.72 -23.49
N PRO A 119 5.21 6.90 -23.24
CA PRO A 119 6.65 7.02 -23.07
C PRO A 119 7.12 6.14 -21.91
N ASN A 120 8.38 5.69 -21.97
CA ASN A 120 9.03 4.94 -20.90
C ASN A 120 8.38 3.59 -20.54
N GLN A 121 7.47 3.07 -21.37
CA GLN A 121 6.93 1.72 -21.23
C GLN A 121 7.90 0.65 -21.74
N VAL A 122 7.95 -0.46 -21.00
CA VAL A 122 8.67 -1.67 -21.42
C VAL A 122 7.76 -2.50 -22.34
N THR A 123 8.13 -2.64 -23.61
CA THR A 123 7.39 -3.42 -24.61
C THR A 123 7.76 -4.90 -24.60
N VAL A 124 6.76 -5.78 -24.69
CA VAL A 124 6.92 -7.22 -24.82
C VAL A 124 7.19 -7.57 -26.29
N VAL A 125 8.19 -8.42 -26.55
CA VAL A 125 8.58 -8.81 -27.92
C VAL A 125 7.53 -9.67 -28.62
N ASN A 126 6.91 -10.59 -27.88
CA ASN A 126 5.96 -11.58 -28.38
C ASN A 126 4.63 -11.56 -27.61
N PRO A 127 3.86 -10.46 -27.66
CA PRO A 127 2.61 -10.36 -26.91
C PRO A 127 1.54 -11.29 -27.49
N LEU A 128 0.69 -11.84 -26.61
CA LEU A 128 -0.41 -12.73 -27.01
C LEU A 128 -1.48 -11.99 -27.86
N VAL A 129 -1.75 -10.72 -27.51
CA VAL A 129 -2.67 -9.80 -28.22
C VAL A 129 -2.13 -8.38 -28.16
N ALA A 130 -2.55 -7.52 -29.09
CA ALA A 130 -2.03 -6.16 -29.22
C ALA A 130 -2.36 -5.24 -28.02
N GLU A 131 -3.46 -5.53 -27.33
CA GLU A 131 -3.91 -4.85 -26.11
C GLU A 131 -3.02 -5.15 -24.89
N PHE A 132 -2.15 -6.15 -24.96
CA PHE A 132 -1.22 -6.56 -23.90
C PHE A 132 0.22 -6.54 -24.40
N SER A 133 0.59 -5.49 -25.13
CA SER A 133 1.89 -5.33 -25.78
C SER A 133 2.98 -4.70 -24.90
N SER A 134 2.63 -4.08 -23.78
CA SER A 134 3.58 -3.38 -22.90
C SER A 134 3.27 -3.63 -21.42
N LEU A 135 4.25 -3.39 -20.55
CA LEU A 135 4.03 -3.38 -19.09
C LEU A 135 3.47 -2.03 -18.63
N ARG A 136 2.63 -2.06 -17.58
CA ARG A 136 2.04 -0.85 -16.98
C ARG A 136 3.10 -0.02 -16.25
N THR A 137 3.00 1.30 -16.40
CA THR A 137 3.82 2.31 -15.72
C THR A 137 3.15 2.90 -14.50
N ASP A 138 1.82 2.74 -14.38
CA ASP A 138 0.98 3.21 -13.27
C ASP A 138 -0.19 2.24 -13.04
N LEU A 139 -0.82 2.33 -11.88
CA LEU A 139 -2.04 1.61 -11.51
C LEU A 139 -3.30 2.41 -11.83
N ILE A 140 -3.21 3.74 -11.86
CA ILE A 140 -4.33 4.66 -12.12
C ILE A 140 -5.08 4.29 -13.40
N THR A 141 -4.35 3.99 -14.48
CA THR A 141 -4.94 3.67 -15.80
C THR A 141 -5.85 2.44 -15.72
N GLY A 142 -5.39 1.37 -15.04
CA GLY A 142 -6.19 0.15 -14.85
C GLY A 142 -7.41 0.40 -13.96
N LEU A 143 -7.22 1.16 -12.87
CA LEU A 143 -8.30 1.53 -11.94
C LEU A 143 -9.41 2.35 -12.63
N VAL A 144 -9.04 3.31 -13.48
CA VAL A 144 -9.98 4.12 -14.28
C VAL A 144 -10.76 3.24 -15.26
N GLN A 145 -10.09 2.31 -15.94
CA GLN A 145 -10.75 1.36 -16.84
C GLN A 145 -11.73 0.45 -16.10
N ALA A 146 -11.36 -0.05 -14.92
CA ALA A 146 -12.24 -0.89 -14.10
C ALA A 146 -13.45 -0.12 -13.57
N PHE A 147 -13.27 1.14 -13.18
CA PHE A 147 -14.38 2.02 -12.80
C PHE A 147 -15.36 2.20 -13.95
N ARG A 148 -14.85 2.53 -15.15
CA ARG A 148 -15.66 2.66 -16.35
C ARG A 148 -16.41 1.37 -16.68
N TYR A 149 -15.70 0.24 -16.69
CA TYR A 149 -16.29 -1.07 -16.97
C TYR A 149 -17.45 -1.38 -16.02
N ASN A 150 -17.29 -1.14 -14.71
CA ASN A 150 -18.35 -1.36 -13.73
C ASN A 150 -19.57 -0.45 -13.98
N GLN A 151 -19.31 0.81 -14.32
CA GLN A 151 -20.37 1.76 -14.65
C GLN A 151 -21.15 1.34 -15.90
N GLU A 152 -20.47 0.85 -16.95
CA GLU A 152 -21.09 0.34 -18.18
C GLU A 152 -21.98 -0.89 -17.91
N GLN A 153 -21.70 -1.66 -16.85
CA GLN A 153 -22.57 -2.75 -16.40
C GLN A 153 -23.76 -2.30 -15.54
N GLY A 154 -23.92 -0.98 -15.29
CA GLY A 154 -24.99 -0.43 -14.47
C GLY A 154 -24.78 -0.56 -12.96
N ASN A 155 -23.56 -0.90 -12.52
CA ASN A 155 -23.24 -1.00 -11.10
C ASN A 155 -23.04 0.40 -10.47
N PRO A 156 -23.17 0.51 -9.13
CA PRO A 156 -22.73 1.69 -8.41
C PRO A 156 -21.24 2.00 -8.64
N PRO A 157 -20.81 3.25 -8.40
CA PRO A 157 -19.41 3.67 -8.51
C PRO A 157 -18.43 2.74 -7.78
N LEU A 158 -17.40 2.29 -8.50
CA LEU A 158 -16.38 1.39 -7.97
C LEU A 158 -15.41 2.18 -7.07
N ASN A 159 -15.46 1.90 -5.76
CA ASN A 159 -14.47 2.39 -4.81
C ASN A 159 -13.50 1.25 -4.49
N GLY A 160 -12.26 1.36 -4.97
CA GLY A 160 -11.32 0.26 -4.95
C GLY A 160 -9.87 0.68 -4.88
N PHE A 161 -9.01 -0.29 -4.58
CA PHE A 161 -7.57 -0.14 -4.52
C PHE A 161 -6.88 -1.35 -5.10
N GLU A 162 -5.64 -1.18 -5.55
CA GLU A 162 -4.77 -2.25 -6.01
C GLU A 162 -3.38 -2.05 -5.41
N ILE A 163 -2.75 -3.16 -5.01
CA ILE A 163 -1.33 -3.19 -4.70
C ILE A 163 -0.67 -4.03 -5.78
N GLY A 164 0.29 -3.44 -6.49
CA GLY A 164 0.94 -4.15 -7.56
C GLY A 164 2.16 -3.43 -8.11
N ARG A 165 2.96 -4.21 -8.84
CA ARG A 165 4.18 -3.73 -9.47
C ARG A 165 3.89 -2.90 -10.71
N VAL A 166 4.64 -1.82 -10.87
CA VAL A 166 4.73 -1.03 -12.10
C VAL A 166 6.17 -1.07 -12.62
N PHE A 167 6.31 -0.81 -13.91
CA PHE A 167 7.55 -1.01 -14.66
C PHE A 167 7.81 0.22 -15.51
N GLY A 168 9.08 0.56 -15.70
CA GLY A 168 9.45 1.57 -16.67
C GLY A 168 10.87 1.40 -17.17
N GLN A 169 11.20 2.25 -18.14
CA GLN A 169 12.55 2.37 -18.66
C GLN A 169 12.95 3.85 -18.71
N ASP A 170 14.20 4.13 -18.36
CA ASP A 170 14.82 5.44 -18.47
C ASP A 170 16.23 5.32 -19.08
N GLU A 171 17.06 6.36 -18.95
CA GLU A 171 18.43 6.36 -19.45
C GLU A 171 19.35 5.39 -18.68
N GLU A 172 19.01 5.05 -17.44
CA GLU A 172 19.79 4.17 -16.56
C GLU A 172 19.43 2.69 -16.74
N GLY A 173 18.22 2.41 -17.23
CA GLY A 173 17.81 1.08 -17.67
C GLY A 173 16.36 0.78 -17.35
N LEU A 174 16.09 -0.49 -17.05
CA LEU A 174 14.77 -0.96 -16.63
C LEU A 174 14.64 -0.84 -15.12
N TRP A 175 13.49 -0.40 -14.64
CA TRP A 175 13.18 -0.33 -13.22
C TRP A 175 11.81 -0.94 -12.92
N GLU A 176 11.67 -1.40 -11.68
CA GLU A 176 10.44 -1.97 -11.13
C GLU A 176 10.17 -1.31 -9.78
N ASN A 177 8.90 -1.03 -9.47
CA ASN A 177 8.52 -0.47 -8.18
C ASN A 177 7.11 -0.96 -7.80
N ASP A 178 6.92 -1.33 -6.53
CA ASP A 178 5.61 -1.72 -6.03
C ASP A 178 4.81 -0.48 -5.61
N ARG A 179 3.60 -0.34 -6.14
CA ARG A 179 2.72 0.80 -5.92
C ARG A 179 1.44 0.38 -5.21
N LEU A 180 0.85 1.33 -4.50
CA LEU A 180 -0.50 1.25 -3.96
C LEU A 180 -1.36 2.31 -4.66
N GLY A 181 -2.28 1.87 -5.52
CA GLY A 181 -3.20 2.73 -6.25
C GLY A 181 -4.61 2.62 -5.70
N GLY A 182 -5.42 3.67 -5.85
CA GLY A 182 -6.85 3.59 -5.56
C GLY A 182 -7.68 4.61 -6.32
N ILE A 183 -8.97 4.31 -6.42
CA ILE A 183 -9.99 5.10 -7.10
C ILE A 183 -11.23 5.20 -6.22
N ILE A 184 -11.75 6.41 -6.10
CA ILE A 184 -12.87 6.75 -5.22
C ILE A 184 -13.79 7.70 -5.98
N GLY A 185 -15.09 7.43 -6.00
CA GLY A 185 -16.03 8.33 -6.66
C GLY A 185 -17.49 8.02 -6.34
N GLY A 186 -18.36 8.82 -6.95
CA GLY A 186 -19.80 8.64 -6.81
C GLY A 186 -20.41 9.27 -5.56
N ASP A 187 -21.67 8.92 -5.31
CA ASP A 187 -22.41 9.29 -4.11
C ASP A 187 -22.47 8.07 -3.15
N PRO A 188 -21.69 8.07 -2.05
CA PRO A 188 -21.65 6.96 -1.09
C PRO A 188 -22.95 6.82 -0.29
N TRP A 189 -23.90 7.75 -0.46
CA TRP A 189 -25.19 7.78 0.19
C TRP A 189 -26.35 7.53 -0.76
N GLN A 190 -26.08 7.24 -2.05
CA GLN A 190 -27.12 6.91 -3.01
C GLN A 190 -27.98 5.75 -2.51
N GLY A 191 -29.31 5.95 -2.49
CA GLY A 191 -30.28 4.95 -2.04
C GLY A 191 -30.40 4.79 -0.52
N LYS A 192 -29.68 5.57 0.31
CA LYS A 192 -29.83 5.52 1.77
C LYS A 192 -30.99 6.42 2.24
N TRP A 193 -31.89 5.84 3.04
CA TRP A 193 -33.10 6.50 3.59
C TRP A 193 -32.80 7.75 4.44
N VAL A 194 -31.58 7.88 4.96
CA VAL A 194 -31.16 8.94 5.89
C VAL A 194 -31.07 10.31 5.20
N ARG A 195 -30.93 10.38 3.87
CA ARG A 195 -30.88 11.67 3.15
C ARG A 195 -32.28 12.14 2.74
N ARG A 196 -32.59 13.40 3.08
CA ARG A 196 -33.84 14.09 2.71
C ARG A 196 -33.91 14.46 1.22
N SER A 197 -32.77 14.59 0.54
CA SER A 197 -32.71 14.91 -0.89
C SER A 197 -32.55 13.64 -1.71
N GLN A 198 -33.36 13.49 -2.76
CA GLN A 198 -33.21 12.44 -3.76
C GLN A 198 -32.17 12.78 -4.84
N GLN A 199 -31.60 13.98 -4.84
CA GLN A 199 -30.55 14.34 -5.79
C GLN A 199 -29.22 13.70 -5.38
N PRO A 200 -28.50 13.05 -6.33
CA PRO A 200 -27.16 12.53 -6.08
C PRO A 200 -26.24 13.66 -5.62
N GLN A 201 -25.54 13.45 -4.51
CA GLN A 201 -24.48 14.35 -4.06
C GLN A 201 -23.14 13.61 -4.18
N PRO A 202 -22.38 13.88 -5.25
CA PRO A 202 -21.07 13.26 -5.38
C PRO A 202 -20.15 13.68 -4.23
N LEU A 203 -19.17 12.82 -3.95
CA LEU A 203 -18.06 13.14 -3.04
C LEU A 203 -17.41 14.48 -3.42
N THR A 204 -17.14 15.27 -2.40
CA THR A 204 -16.25 16.42 -2.48
C THR A 204 -14.79 15.97 -2.39
N TRP A 205 -13.86 16.85 -2.77
CA TRP A 205 -12.43 16.57 -2.67
C TRP A 205 -12.00 16.29 -1.22
N TYR A 206 -12.58 17.00 -0.26
CA TYR A 206 -12.28 16.82 1.16
C TYR A 206 -12.85 15.52 1.73
N GLU A 207 -14.01 15.06 1.26
CA GLU A 207 -14.53 13.74 1.68
C GLU A 207 -13.67 12.60 1.11
N ALA A 208 -13.24 12.69 -0.15
CA ALA A 208 -12.32 11.73 -0.74
C ALA A 208 -10.94 11.75 -0.05
N LYS A 209 -10.43 12.95 0.27
CA LYS A 209 -9.22 13.13 1.08
C LYS A 209 -9.40 12.49 2.46
N GLY A 210 -10.53 12.70 3.11
CA GLY A 210 -10.83 12.16 4.44
C GLY A 210 -10.82 10.63 4.48
N ILE A 211 -11.26 9.95 3.41
CA ILE A 211 -11.14 8.49 3.28
C ILE A 211 -9.66 8.07 3.31
N LEU A 212 -8.82 8.70 2.50
CA LEU A 212 -7.38 8.40 2.47
C LEU A 212 -6.66 8.80 3.76
N GLU A 213 -7.00 9.95 4.35
CA GLU A 213 -6.46 10.41 5.63
C GLU A 213 -6.82 9.45 6.78
N SER A 214 -8.01 8.85 6.77
CA SER A 214 -8.39 7.86 7.80
C SER A 214 -7.47 6.64 7.79
N VAL A 215 -6.96 6.26 6.61
CA VAL A 215 -5.98 5.17 6.46
C VAL A 215 -4.64 5.58 7.08
N PHE A 216 -4.13 6.77 6.76
CA PHE A 216 -2.88 7.26 7.34
C PHE A 216 -2.97 7.48 8.87
N GLN A 217 -4.11 7.98 9.35
CA GLN A 217 -4.37 8.19 10.78
C GLN A 217 -4.36 6.89 11.57
N ARG A 218 -4.88 5.78 11.00
CA ARG A 218 -4.82 4.45 11.64
C ARG A 218 -3.38 4.01 11.94
N PHE A 219 -2.42 4.46 11.13
CA PHE A 219 -1.00 4.17 11.32
C PHE A 219 -0.24 5.28 12.05
N GLY A 220 -0.91 6.38 12.40
CA GLY A 220 -0.27 7.56 12.98
C GLY A 220 0.79 8.17 12.06
N LEU A 221 0.57 8.11 10.74
CA LEU A 221 1.44 8.71 9.74
C LEU A 221 0.96 10.13 9.37
N PRO A 222 1.71 11.19 9.72
CA PRO A 222 1.39 12.54 9.29
C PRO A 222 1.80 12.73 7.83
N VAL A 223 0.82 12.84 6.94
CA VAL A 223 1.03 13.09 5.50
C VAL A 223 0.76 14.54 5.17
N ASP A 224 1.75 15.20 4.57
CA ASP A 224 1.61 16.55 4.03
C ASP A 224 1.06 16.50 2.60
N TYR A 225 0.18 17.46 2.26
CA TYR A 225 -0.43 17.60 0.94
C TYR A 225 0.07 18.89 0.29
N GLU A 226 0.89 18.77 -0.74
CA GLU A 226 1.45 19.92 -1.48
C GLU A 226 0.76 20.04 -2.85
N SER A 227 0.35 21.25 -3.24
CA SER A 227 -0.37 21.45 -4.50
C SER A 227 0.48 21.06 -5.71
N ASP A 228 -0.11 20.30 -6.63
CA ASP A 228 0.55 19.85 -7.86
C ASP A 228 -0.34 20.03 -9.10
N ARG A 229 0.28 20.13 -10.27
CA ARG A 229 -0.39 20.37 -11.55
C ARG A 229 0.27 19.69 -12.75
N HIS A 230 1.16 18.72 -12.51
CA HIS A 230 1.98 18.15 -13.57
C HIS A 230 1.30 17.00 -14.31
N ASP A 231 0.40 16.25 -13.65
CA ASP A 231 -0.36 15.18 -14.30
C ASP A 231 -1.58 15.74 -15.04
N GLU A 232 -1.54 15.69 -16.38
CA GLU A 232 -2.60 16.18 -17.27
C GLU A 232 -3.92 15.41 -17.14
N ARG A 233 -3.88 14.18 -16.60
CA ARG A 233 -5.09 13.38 -16.31
C ARG A 233 -5.83 13.90 -15.09
N LEU A 234 -5.20 14.74 -14.26
CA LEU A 234 -5.74 15.24 -13.01
C LEU A 234 -6.08 16.73 -13.07
N HIS A 235 -7.00 17.16 -12.22
CA HIS A 235 -7.44 18.55 -12.16
C HIS A 235 -6.36 19.43 -11.50
N PRO A 236 -5.86 20.50 -12.15
CA PRO A 236 -4.69 21.26 -11.69
C PRO A 236 -4.90 22.03 -10.37
N GLY A 237 -6.15 22.35 -10.03
CA GLY A 237 -6.50 22.98 -8.74
C GLY A 237 -6.96 22.00 -7.66
N ARG A 238 -6.95 20.69 -7.92
CA ARG A 238 -7.50 19.64 -7.02
C ARG A 238 -6.62 18.40 -7.02
N THR A 239 -5.31 18.62 -7.11
CA THR A 239 -4.27 17.59 -7.11
C THR A 239 -3.22 17.97 -6.10
N ALA A 240 -2.78 16.98 -5.33
CA ALA A 240 -1.73 17.12 -4.34
C ALA A 240 -0.70 16.00 -4.48
N VAL A 241 0.57 16.36 -4.35
CA VAL A 241 1.63 15.42 -4.02
C VAL A 241 1.56 15.16 -2.52
N LEU A 242 1.64 13.88 -2.16
CA LEU A 242 1.66 13.44 -0.77
C LEU A 242 3.12 13.27 -0.34
N CYS A 243 3.47 13.83 0.80
CA CYS A 243 4.81 13.75 1.36
C CYS A 243 4.76 13.18 2.79
N LEU A 244 5.69 12.28 3.10
CA LEU A 244 5.95 11.79 4.45
C LEU A 244 7.31 12.34 4.90
N GLN A 245 7.32 13.23 5.89
CA GLN A 245 8.56 13.82 6.43
C GLN A 245 9.46 14.47 5.35
N GLY A 246 8.85 15.07 4.33
CA GLY A 246 9.55 15.70 3.20
C GLY A 246 9.96 14.74 2.07
N GLU A 247 9.77 13.44 2.24
CA GLU A 247 9.93 12.45 1.16
C GLU A 247 8.63 12.28 0.38
N ARG A 248 8.70 12.24 -0.94
CA ARG A 248 7.53 12.07 -1.81
C ARG A 248 6.97 10.66 -1.65
N LEU A 249 5.76 10.56 -1.14
CA LEU A 249 5.00 9.31 -1.03
C LEU A 249 4.22 9.01 -2.30
N GLY A 250 3.63 10.00 -2.95
CA GLY A 250 2.73 9.74 -4.07
C GLY A 250 1.88 10.92 -4.49
N ILE A 251 0.75 10.65 -5.13
CA ILE A 251 -0.21 11.66 -5.59
C ILE A 251 -1.63 11.31 -5.14
N PHE A 252 -2.45 12.35 -4.95
CA PHE A 252 -3.89 12.24 -4.78
C PHE A 252 -4.56 13.40 -5.52
N GLY A 253 -5.57 13.11 -6.36
CA GLY A 253 -6.23 14.15 -7.12
C GLY A 253 -7.55 13.75 -7.73
N GLN A 254 -8.33 14.76 -8.13
CA GLN A 254 -9.53 14.55 -8.94
C GLN A 254 -9.13 14.33 -10.39
N LEU A 255 -9.77 13.40 -11.10
CA LEU A 255 -9.64 13.30 -12.55
C LEU A 255 -10.00 14.63 -13.23
N HIS A 256 -9.26 14.99 -14.26
CA HIS A 256 -9.51 16.18 -15.05
C HIS A 256 -10.91 16.08 -15.69
N PRO A 257 -11.77 17.12 -15.66
CA PRO A 257 -13.14 17.03 -16.16
C PRO A 257 -13.24 16.60 -17.62
N GLN A 258 -12.30 17.03 -18.47
CA GLN A 258 -12.25 16.60 -19.87
C GLN A 258 -11.86 15.13 -20.02
N TYR A 259 -10.94 14.64 -19.19
CA TYR A 259 -10.53 13.23 -19.17
C TYR A 259 -11.67 12.33 -18.69
N ALA A 260 -12.36 12.73 -17.60
CA ALA A 260 -13.54 12.04 -17.11
C ALA A 260 -14.67 12.02 -18.16
N ALA A 261 -14.95 13.16 -18.80
CA ALA A 261 -16.00 13.25 -19.83
C ALA A 261 -15.70 12.37 -21.06
N ALA A 262 -14.43 12.31 -21.51
CA ALA A 262 -14.03 11.47 -22.63
C ALA A 262 -14.21 9.95 -22.36
N LEU A 263 -14.26 9.57 -21.09
CA LEU A 263 -14.49 8.20 -20.62
C LEU A 263 -15.91 7.99 -20.07
N GLU A 264 -16.80 8.97 -20.21
CA GLU A 264 -18.18 8.97 -19.71
C GLU A 264 -18.29 8.76 -18.18
N LEU A 265 -17.23 9.14 -17.45
CA LEU A 265 -17.16 9.01 -16.00
C LEU A 265 -17.85 10.18 -15.28
N PRO A 266 -18.32 9.98 -14.03
CA PRO A 266 -18.79 11.07 -13.19
C PRO A 266 -17.70 12.12 -12.99
N ALA A 267 -18.09 13.40 -12.85
CA ALA A 267 -17.11 14.47 -12.64
C ALA A 267 -16.29 14.29 -11.35
N ALA A 268 -16.90 13.72 -10.31
CA ALA A 268 -16.27 13.50 -9.00
C ALA A 268 -15.72 12.08 -8.89
N VAL A 269 -14.59 11.87 -9.54
CA VAL A 269 -13.75 10.67 -9.40
C VAL A 269 -12.36 11.13 -8.99
N TYR A 270 -11.85 10.51 -7.94
CA TYR A 270 -10.59 10.81 -7.30
C TYR A 270 -9.70 9.58 -7.35
N VAL A 271 -8.41 9.79 -7.55
CA VAL A 271 -7.42 8.72 -7.60
C VAL A 271 -6.26 9.04 -6.68
N PHE A 272 -5.61 8.01 -6.16
CA PHE A 272 -4.30 8.12 -5.55
C PHE A 272 -3.37 7.04 -6.07
N GLU A 273 -2.08 7.32 -6.03
CA GLU A 273 -1.03 6.33 -6.26
C GLU A 273 0.15 6.66 -5.36
N LEU A 274 0.56 5.68 -4.55
CA LEU A 274 1.59 5.78 -3.53
C LEU A 274 2.72 4.80 -3.84
N ASP A 275 3.94 5.20 -3.52
CA ASP A 275 5.09 4.33 -3.41
C ASP A 275 4.92 3.39 -2.21
N LEU A 276 4.83 2.09 -2.47
CA LEU A 276 4.59 1.11 -1.41
C LEU A 276 5.83 0.94 -0.53
N GLU A 277 7.03 1.04 -1.10
CA GLU A 277 8.29 0.87 -0.36
C GLU A 277 8.51 2.04 0.60
N VAL A 278 8.26 3.28 0.15
CA VAL A 278 8.26 4.47 1.02
C VAL A 278 7.20 4.33 2.11
N LEU A 279 5.99 3.84 1.78
CA LEU A 279 4.95 3.64 2.79
C LEU A 279 5.36 2.61 3.86
N LEU A 280 5.85 1.44 3.43
CA LEU A 280 6.19 0.33 4.32
C LEU A 280 7.42 0.63 5.19
N SER A 281 8.45 1.27 4.64
CA SER A 281 9.62 1.70 5.41
C SER A 281 9.24 2.67 6.53
N ARG A 282 8.37 3.65 6.26
CA ARG A 282 7.87 4.60 7.26
C ARG A 282 6.98 3.93 8.31
N LEU A 283 6.18 2.95 7.91
CA LEU A 283 5.40 2.14 8.85
C LEU A 283 6.29 1.29 9.76
N GLU A 284 7.36 0.72 9.24
CA GLU A 284 8.33 -0.05 10.02
C GLU A 284 9.07 0.82 11.03
N GLU A 285 9.56 2.00 10.62
CA GLU A 285 10.13 3.00 11.53
C GLU A 285 9.16 3.36 12.65
N ARG A 286 7.91 3.63 12.28
CA ARG A 286 6.86 3.99 13.24
C ARG A 286 6.56 2.86 14.21
N TYR A 287 6.44 1.63 13.70
CA TYR A 287 6.15 0.43 14.49
C TYR A 287 7.22 0.21 15.58
N ARG A 288 8.50 0.42 15.24
CA ARG A 288 9.62 0.31 16.18
C ARG A 288 9.65 1.44 17.23
N GLN A 289 8.95 2.55 16.97
CA GLN A 289 8.93 3.76 17.81
C GLN A 289 7.62 3.95 18.60
N ILE A 290 6.74 2.95 18.65
CA ILE A 290 5.52 3.04 19.45
C ILE A 290 5.90 2.98 20.94
N ILE A 291 5.96 4.15 21.57
CA ILE A 291 6.23 4.30 23.01
C ILE A 291 4.93 4.75 23.68
N PHE A 292 4.56 4.08 24.77
CA PHE A 292 3.44 4.49 25.60
C PHE A 292 3.66 5.91 26.14
N GLN A 293 2.67 6.77 25.94
CA GLN A 293 2.62 8.09 26.55
C GLN A 293 1.52 8.10 27.60
N PRO A 294 1.81 8.43 28.87
CA PRO A 294 0.78 8.56 29.88
C PRO A 294 -0.18 9.68 29.49
N PHE A 295 -1.48 9.44 29.64
CA PHE A 295 -2.47 10.50 29.47
C PHE A 295 -2.41 11.44 30.69
N SER A 296 -2.59 12.73 30.44
CA SER A 296 -2.69 13.71 31.53
C SER A 296 -4.03 13.57 32.25
N THR A 297 -4.00 13.63 33.58
CA THR A 297 -5.20 13.71 34.44
C THR A 297 -5.64 15.15 34.68
N TYR A 298 -4.90 16.13 34.15
CA TYR A 298 -5.18 17.56 34.30
C TYR A 298 -6.04 18.08 33.14
N PRO A 299 -6.93 19.07 33.40
CA PRO A 299 -7.82 19.59 32.37
C PRO A 299 -7.05 20.33 31.27
N ALA A 300 -7.57 20.28 30.04
CA ALA A 300 -7.13 21.15 28.95
C ALA A 300 -7.71 22.56 29.09
N SER A 301 -7.03 23.54 28.47
CA SER A 301 -7.53 24.89 28.26
C SER A 301 -7.61 25.17 26.76
N ASP A 302 -8.78 25.58 26.28
CA ASP A 302 -9.00 25.92 24.88
C ASP A 302 -8.95 27.44 24.66
N ARG A 303 -8.29 27.88 23.59
CA ARG A 303 -8.37 29.27 23.10
C ARG A 303 -8.65 29.27 21.60
N ASP A 304 -9.66 30.03 21.22
CA ASP A 304 -9.97 30.25 19.81
C ASP A 304 -9.14 31.44 19.28
N LEU A 305 -8.65 31.32 18.06
CA LEU A 305 -7.84 32.30 17.36
C LEU A 305 -8.46 32.55 16.00
N ALA A 306 -8.96 33.77 15.77
CA ALA A 306 -9.57 34.15 14.50
C ALA A 306 -8.84 35.33 13.86
N PHE A 307 -8.56 35.23 12.57
CA PHE A 307 -7.88 36.28 11.81
C PHE A 307 -8.23 36.24 10.33
N PHE A 308 -7.99 37.36 9.66
CA PHE A 308 -8.00 37.43 8.20
C PHE A 308 -6.61 37.13 7.65
N ALA A 309 -6.55 36.27 6.64
CA ALA A 309 -5.32 35.89 5.95
C ALA A 309 -5.51 35.94 4.43
N PRO A 310 -4.44 36.17 3.65
CA PRO A 310 -4.49 36.07 2.19
C PRO A 310 -5.04 34.71 1.74
N ALA A 311 -5.90 34.70 0.71
CA ALA A 311 -6.51 33.46 0.20
C ALA A 311 -5.49 32.45 -0.32
N ALA A 312 -4.33 32.92 -0.78
CA ALA A 312 -3.23 32.08 -1.27
C ALA A 312 -2.45 31.36 -0.15
N LEU A 313 -2.53 31.85 1.10
CA LEU A 313 -1.80 31.27 2.22
C LEU A 313 -2.47 29.96 2.67
N THR A 314 -1.73 28.86 2.71
CA THR A 314 -2.30 27.55 3.02
C THR A 314 -2.53 27.35 4.52
N VAL A 315 -3.55 26.57 4.88
CA VAL A 315 -3.80 26.18 6.28
C VAL A 315 -2.61 25.40 6.84
N ALA A 316 -1.94 24.58 6.02
CA ALA A 316 -0.75 23.85 6.43
C ALA A 316 0.42 24.78 6.83
N GLU A 317 0.64 25.89 6.11
CA GLU A 317 1.65 26.89 6.48
C GLU A 317 1.32 27.62 7.79
N LEU A 318 0.03 27.95 7.98
CA LEU A 318 -0.47 28.54 9.21
C LEU A 318 -0.29 27.59 10.39
N SER A 319 -0.75 26.35 10.28
CA SER A 319 -0.61 25.33 11.32
C SER A 319 0.85 25.06 11.68
N ARG A 320 1.75 24.94 10.69
CA ARG A 320 3.20 24.79 10.94
C ARG A 320 3.78 26.00 11.70
N THR A 321 3.33 27.21 11.37
CA THR A 321 3.78 28.42 12.06
C THR A 321 3.25 28.47 13.50
N ILE A 322 1.99 28.11 13.73
CA ILE A 322 1.39 28.00 15.07
C ILE A 322 2.19 27.01 15.94
N TRP A 323 2.43 25.79 15.43
CA TRP A 323 3.22 24.78 16.14
C TRP A 323 4.63 25.25 16.47
N LYS A 324 5.31 25.90 15.51
CA LYS A 324 6.66 26.43 15.71
C LYS A 324 6.69 27.55 16.75
N ALA A 325 5.74 28.49 16.70
CA ALA A 325 5.64 29.60 17.64
C ALA A 325 5.32 29.11 19.06
N ALA A 326 4.59 28.00 19.19
CA ALA A 326 4.31 27.39 20.48
C ALA A 326 5.55 26.74 21.15
N GLY A 327 6.61 26.46 20.39
CA GLY A 327 7.79 25.74 20.89
C GLY A 327 7.87 24.29 20.43
N GLY A 328 7.06 23.87 19.45
CA GLY A 328 7.13 22.54 18.86
C GLY A 328 6.64 21.43 19.79
N ARG A 329 7.36 20.30 19.80
CA ARG A 329 6.96 19.07 20.50
C ARG A 329 6.99 19.19 22.03
N ASP A 330 7.82 20.07 22.58
CA ASP A 330 7.96 20.29 24.03
C ASP A 330 7.04 21.42 24.53
N SER A 331 6.13 21.90 23.68
CA SER A 331 5.19 22.96 24.03
C SER A 331 4.00 22.45 24.81
N LEU A 332 3.28 23.37 25.45
CA LEU A 332 1.99 23.10 26.10
C LEU A 332 0.84 22.97 25.10
N LEU A 333 1.08 23.17 23.80
CA LEU A 333 0.07 23.07 22.75
C LEU A 333 -0.15 21.60 22.40
N GLU A 334 -1.35 21.10 22.65
CA GLU A 334 -1.76 19.70 22.42
C GLU A 334 -2.36 19.52 21.02
N SER A 335 -3.16 20.48 20.54
CA SER A 335 -3.77 20.43 19.21
C SER A 335 -4.03 21.80 18.57
N VAL A 336 -4.09 21.79 17.24
CA VAL A 336 -4.42 22.94 16.39
C VAL A 336 -5.48 22.49 15.40
N GLU A 337 -6.71 22.97 15.54
CA GLU A 337 -7.85 22.58 14.71
C GLU A 337 -8.43 23.79 14.00
N LEU A 338 -8.53 23.77 12.67
CA LEU A 338 -9.32 24.74 11.92
C LEU A 338 -10.78 24.28 11.97
N PHE A 339 -11.68 25.11 12.52
CA PHE A 339 -13.10 24.76 12.64
C PHE A 339 -14.01 25.67 11.81
N ASP A 340 -13.53 26.82 11.32
CA ASP A 340 -14.30 27.71 10.46
C ASP A 340 -13.43 28.41 9.40
N GLU A 341 -13.94 28.44 8.17
CA GLU A 341 -13.40 29.20 7.05
C GLU A 341 -14.54 29.99 6.39
N TYR A 342 -14.37 31.31 6.27
CA TYR A 342 -15.37 32.20 5.73
C TYR A 342 -14.78 33.22 4.76
N SER A 343 -15.38 33.31 3.57
CA SER A 343 -14.96 34.22 2.48
C SER A 343 -16.11 35.11 1.98
N GLY A 344 -17.15 35.30 2.79
CA GLY A 344 -18.34 36.07 2.42
C GLY A 344 -18.24 37.56 2.76
N SER A 345 -19.41 38.21 2.88
CA SER A 345 -19.51 39.64 3.21
C SER A 345 -18.81 39.98 4.53
N GLY A 346 -18.03 41.05 4.54
CA GLY A 346 -17.28 41.53 5.73
C GLY A 346 -15.83 41.06 5.79
N VAL A 347 -15.38 40.23 4.84
CA VAL A 347 -13.97 39.85 4.65
C VAL A 347 -13.31 40.83 3.67
N PRO A 348 -12.09 41.33 3.96
CA PRO A 348 -11.34 42.15 3.01
C PRO A 348 -11.10 41.43 1.67
N GLU A 349 -11.04 42.19 0.58
CA GLU A 349 -10.81 41.62 -0.76
C GLU A 349 -9.48 40.85 -0.84
N GLY A 350 -9.51 39.67 -1.47
CA GLY A 350 -8.35 38.78 -1.58
C GLY A 350 -7.98 38.03 -0.28
N GLN A 351 -8.76 38.19 0.79
CA GLN A 351 -8.56 37.49 2.07
C GLN A 351 -9.70 36.51 2.37
N ARG A 352 -9.45 35.67 3.36
CA ARG A 352 -10.42 34.78 4.01
C ARG A 352 -10.30 34.89 5.52
N SER A 353 -11.40 34.72 6.23
CA SER A 353 -11.40 34.58 7.69
C SER A 353 -11.18 33.12 8.04
N LEU A 354 -10.23 32.86 8.93
CA LEU A 354 -9.96 31.52 9.47
C LEU A 354 -10.10 31.56 10.98
N ALA A 355 -10.74 30.54 11.56
CA ALA A 355 -10.85 30.36 13.00
C ALA A 355 -10.25 29.01 13.43
N PHE A 356 -9.26 29.08 14.31
CA PHE A 356 -8.57 27.93 14.87
C PHE A 356 -8.93 27.75 16.32
N ARG A 357 -9.08 26.51 16.78
CA ARG A 357 -9.09 26.13 18.18
C ARG A 357 -7.71 25.59 18.55
N LEU A 358 -7.12 26.19 19.57
CA LEU A 358 -5.84 25.80 20.14
C LEU A 358 -6.08 25.21 21.52
N THR A 359 -5.75 23.94 21.70
CA THR A 359 -5.91 23.25 22.98
C THR A 359 -4.56 23.15 23.66
N TYR A 360 -4.49 23.61 24.91
CA TYR A 360 -3.28 23.60 25.73
C TYR A 360 -3.43 22.65 26.90
N ARG A 361 -2.40 21.85 27.17
CA ARG A 361 -2.38 20.92 28.32
C ARG A 361 -0.96 20.68 28.82
N ALA A 362 -0.81 20.58 30.14
CA ALA A 362 0.38 20.04 30.78
C ALA A 362 0.12 18.62 31.30
N GLY A 363 1.17 17.79 31.33
CA GLY A 363 1.09 16.41 31.82
C GLY A 363 1.11 16.28 33.35
N ASP A 364 1.60 17.30 34.04
CA ASP A 364 2.00 17.25 35.45
C ASP A 364 1.30 18.28 36.35
N ARG A 365 0.52 19.21 35.77
CA ARG A 365 -0.22 20.24 36.52
C ARG A 365 -1.34 20.87 35.70
N THR A 366 -2.23 21.57 36.40
CA THR A 366 -3.21 22.47 35.77
C THR A 366 -2.50 23.73 35.27
N LEU A 367 -2.76 24.12 34.03
CA LEU A 367 -2.22 25.35 33.46
C LEU A 367 -2.87 26.58 34.07
N THR A 368 -2.06 27.58 34.39
CA THR A 368 -2.57 28.90 34.79
C THR A 368 -2.94 29.73 33.57
N GLU A 369 -3.84 30.69 33.75
CA GLU A 369 -4.25 31.58 32.66
C GLU A 369 -3.07 32.40 32.09
N ALA A 370 -2.12 32.80 32.94
CA ALA A 370 -0.94 33.55 32.51
C ALA A 370 -0.07 32.75 31.53
N GLU A 371 0.14 31.46 31.79
CA GLU A 371 0.96 30.58 30.94
C GLU A 371 0.31 30.36 29.56
N VAL A 372 -1.01 30.13 29.55
CA VAL A 372 -1.77 29.98 28.31
C VAL A 372 -1.75 31.28 27.51
N ASN A 373 -1.99 32.43 28.16
CA ASN A 373 -2.02 33.73 27.49
C ASN A 373 -0.66 34.13 26.92
N GLU A 374 0.44 33.86 27.62
CA GLU A 374 1.79 34.13 27.12
C GLU A 374 2.07 33.34 25.83
N LEU A 375 1.77 32.04 25.84
CA LEU A 375 1.96 31.16 24.69
C LEU A 375 1.05 31.55 23.52
N HIS A 376 -0.21 31.84 23.83
CA HIS A 376 -1.20 32.26 22.84
C HIS A 376 -0.81 33.60 22.20
N GLN A 377 -0.32 34.56 22.98
CA GLN A 377 0.15 35.84 22.45
C GLN A 377 1.38 35.68 21.55
N ARG A 378 2.34 34.81 21.93
CA ARG A 378 3.48 34.46 21.06
C ARG A 378 3.03 33.91 19.70
N ILE A 379 2.01 33.05 19.67
CA ILE A 379 1.45 32.52 18.43
C ILE A 379 0.81 33.64 17.59
N ARG A 380 0.02 34.51 18.22
CA ARG A 380 -0.62 35.66 17.55
C ARG A 380 0.42 36.58 16.92
N ASP A 381 1.43 36.96 17.69
CA ASP A 381 2.49 37.87 17.25
C ASP A 381 3.28 37.26 16.08
N SER A 382 3.59 35.96 16.13
CA SER A 382 4.30 35.27 15.04
C SER A 382 3.51 35.24 13.73
N LEU A 383 2.18 35.06 13.80
CA LEU A 383 1.33 35.09 12.62
C LEU A 383 1.25 36.50 12.02
N VAL A 384 1.14 37.53 12.86
CA VAL A 384 1.14 38.94 12.43
C VAL A 384 2.48 39.31 11.79
N GLU A 385 3.60 38.96 12.42
CA GLU A 385 4.94 39.28 11.93
C GLU A 385 5.24 38.60 10.58
N LYS A 386 4.89 37.31 10.46
CA LYS A 386 5.27 36.51 9.30
C LYS A 386 4.34 36.69 8.09
N TYR A 387 3.06 36.92 8.33
CA TYR A 387 2.04 36.88 7.29
C TYR A 387 1.18 38.14 7.22
N ALA A 388 1.42 39.14 8.08
CA ALA A 388 0.63 40.36 8.17
C ALA A 388 -0.88 40.10 8.32
N VAL A 389 -1.25 39.04 9.04
CA VAL A 389 -2.66 38.72 9.30
C VAL A 389 -3.32 39.79 10.17
N THR A 390 -4.62 40.00 9.97
CA THR A 390 -5.40 40.91 10.81
C THR A 390 -6.21 40.11 11.82
N LEU A 391 -5.79 40.17 13.10
CA LEU A 391 -6.48 39.47 14.20
C LEU A 391 -7.90 40.03 14.41
N ARG A 392 -8.85 39.13 14.68
CA ARG A 392 -10.25 39.48 14.99
C ARG A 392 -10.58 39.30 16.46
N SER A 393 -9.97 38.30 17.10
CA SER A 393 -10.10 37.98 18.53
C SER A 393 -8.78 37.46 19.05
#